data_AF-A0A0R3U2K2-F1
#
_entry.id   AF-A0A0R3U2K2-F1
#
_cell.length_a   1.000
_cell.length_b   1.000
_cell.length_c   1.000
_cell.angle_alpha   90.00
_cell.angle_beta   90.00
_cell.angle_gamma   90.00
#
_symmetry.space_group_name_H-M   'P 1'
#
loop_
_entity.id
_entity.type
_entity.pdbx_description
1 polymer ?
#
loop_
_entity_poly.entity_id
_entity_poly.type
_entity_poly.pdbx_seq_one_letter_code
_entity_poly.pdbx_strand_id
1 'polypeptide(L)'
;MLRICISCCTSPSNTNDSSAKVGFKKRENVLKKNRKHSKKSTQKILLLGTGESGKSTFLKQMRIITGKTFTESEIDQFKSVIYDNIYKGVLYLLQARTTLGIPWAGGSGCSAEQAAERLEEHFRETRAERRQRAFLGNGVPLWREEEFLALAPLFQAVWADSGIRLAFEQRNRLITEVFVSLLTYFSQLYPPNQLVINATYNLWS
;
A
#
# COMPACT_ATOMS: atom_id res chain seq x y z
N MET A 1 44.60 28.27 -19.36
CA MET A 1 43.45 27.51 -18.84
C MET A 1 42.19 28.02 -19.51
N LEU A 2 41.44 27.12 -20.16
CA LEU A 2 40.31 27.36 -21.06
C LEU A 2 39.21 28.25 -20.45
N ARG A 3 38.73 29.23 -21.23
CA ARG A 3 37.39 29.82 -21.09
C ARG A 3 36.55 29.35 -22.28
N ILE A 4 35.66 28.40 -22.01
CA ILE A 4 34.67 27.89 -22.94
C ILE A 4 33.65 29.01 -23.18
N CYS A 5 33.69 29.61 -24.37
CA CYS A 5 32.64 30.51 -24.85
C CYS A 5 31.41 29.65 -25.19
N ILE A 6 30.36 29.81 -24.38
CA ILE A 6 29.02 29.30 -24.64
C ILE A 6 28.54 29.90 -25.95
N SER A 7 28.37 29.04 -26.95
CA SER A 7 27.72 29.36 -28.21
C SER A 7 26.30 29.84 -27.95
N CYS A 8 26.11 31.16 -27.92
CA CYS A 8 24.84 31.77 -28.24
C CYS A 8 24.63 31.58 -29.74
N CYS A 9 23.76 30.63 -30.12
CA CYS A 9 23.30 30.49 -31.49
C CYS A 9 22.56 31.77 -31.91
N THR A 10 23.28 32.64 -32.62
CA THR A 10 22.78 33.79 -33.36
C THR A 10 21.88 33.29 -34.49
N SER A 11 20.63 33.74 -34.52
CA SER A 11 19.67 33.49 -35.60
C SER A 11 20.17 34.08 -36.94
N PRO A 12 19.98 33.41 -38.09
CA PRO A 12 20.05 34.08 -39.38
C PRO A 12 18.80 34.94 -39.61
N SER A 13 19.01 36.12 -40.16
CA SER A 13 17.98 37.09 -40.53
C SER A 13 17.13 36.63 -41.73
N ASN A 14 15.84 36.96 -41.63
CA ASN A 14 14.84 37.05 -42.69
C ASN A 14 14.56 35.83 -43.58
N THR A 15 13.61 35.00 -43.17
CA THR A 15 12.27 34.87 -43.78
C THR A 15 11.42 33.92 -42.91
N ASN A 16 10.14 34.24 -42.68
CA ASN A 16 9.14 33.45 -41.91
C ASN A 16 9.04 33.65 -40.38
N ASP A 17 9.45 34.81 -39.86
CA ASP A 17 9.34 35.18 -38.43
C ASP A 17 7.88 35.29 -37.92
N SER A 18 6.90 35.40 -38.84
CA SER A 18 5.47 35.37 -38.50
C SER A 18 5.01 34.02 -37.96
N SER A 19 5.56 32.91 -38.47
CA SER A 19 5.12 31.56 -38.12
C SER A 19 5.57 31.11 -36.73
N ALA A 20 6.81 31.42 -36.35
CA ALA A 20 7.38 31.11 -35.03
C ALA A 20 6.75 31.95 -33.92
N LYS A 21 6.52 33.25 -34.17
CA LYS A 21 5.79 34.15 -33.27
C LYS A 21 4.33 33.72 -33.09
N VAL A 22 3.66 33.29 -34.15
CA VAL A 22 2.30 32.73 -34.10
C VAL A 22 2.27 31.41 -33.30
N GLY A 23 3.25 30.53 -33.50
CA GLY A 23 3.39 29.27 -32.74
C GLY A 23 3.66 29.48 -31.25
N PHE A 24 4.46 30.49 -30.88
CA PHE A 24 4.69 30.87 -29.48
C PHE A 24 3.42 31.47 -28.85
N LYS A 25 2.76 32.42 -29.53
CA LYS A 25 1.50 33.04 -29.08
C LYS A 25 0.38 32.00 -28.91
N LYS A 26 0.29 31.02 -29.81
CA LYS A 26 -0.68 29.92 -29.75
C LYS A 26 -0.42 29.01 -28.55
N ARG A 27 0.84 28.64 -28.28
CA ARG A 27 1.23 27.88 -27.08
C ARG A 27 0.91 28.65 -25.80
N GLU A 28 1.26 29.94 -25.74
CA GLU A 28 1.00 30.79 -24.57
C GLU A 28 -0.50 30.96 -24.30
N ASN A 29 -1.32 31.06 -25.35
CA ASN A 29 -2.78 31.11 -25.24
C ASN A 29 -3.38 29.78 -24.78
N VAL A 30 -2.84 28.64 -25.23
CA VAL A 30 -3.24 27.30 -24.73
C VAL A 30 -2.87 27.15 -23.25
N LEU A 31 -1.67 27.56 -22.85
CA LEU A 31 -1.24 27.60 -21.44
C LEU A 31 -2.13 28.50 -20.57
N LYS A 32 -2.51 29.69 -21.06
CA LYS A 32 -3.43 30.61 -20.36
C LYS A 32 -4.86 30.07 -20.27
N LYS A 33 -5.37 29.41 -21.32
CA LYS A 33 -6.67 28.72 -21.30
C LYS A 33 -6.66 27.52 -20.33
N ASN A 34 -5.62 26.69 -20.38
CA ASN A 34 -5.46 25.56 -19.47
C ASN A 34 -5.32 26.01 -18.01
N ARG A 35 -4.57 27.09 -17.73
CA ARG A 35 -4.49 27.70 -16.38
C ARG A 35 -5.82 28.28 -15.91
N LYS A 36 -6.62 28.87 -16.82
CA LYS A 36 -7.95 29.41 -16.48
C LYS A 36 -8.98 28.31 -16.23
N HIS A 37 -8.92 27.20 -16.96
CA HIS A 37 -9.75 26.02 -16.69
C HIS A 37 -9.30 25.29 -15.43
N SER A 38 -8.00 25.06 -15.22
CA SER A 38 -7.51 24.36 -14.04
C SER A 38 -7.78 25.11 -12.74
N LYS A 39 -7.73 26.44 -12.74
CA LYS A 39 -7.98 27.26 -11.54
C LYS A 39 -9.45 27.50 -11.22
N LYS A 40 -10.38 27.36 -12.18
CA LYS A 40 -11.80 27.67 -11.96
C LYS A 40 -12.68 26.46 -11.58
N SER A 41 -12.20 25.22 -11.76
CA SER A 41 -13.02 24.03 -11.50
C SER A 41 -12.38 22.97 -10.60
N THR A 42 -11.14 23.14 -10.14
CA THR A 42 -10.50 22.16 -9.24
C THR A 42 -10.67 22.57 -7.78
N GLN A 43 -11.70 22.04 -7.13
CA GLN A 43 -11.82 22.10 -5.67
C GLN A 43 -10.90 21.03 -5.09
N LYS A 44 -9.88 21.46 -4.34
CA LYS A 44 -8.95 20.56 -3.64
C LYS A 44 -9.44 20.39 -2.20
N ILE A 45 -9.71 19.16 -1.80
CA ILE A 45 -10.13 18.82 -0.44
C ILE A 45 -8.94 18.13 0.24
N LEU A 46 -8.57 18.59 1.44
CA LEU A 46 -7.55 17.97 2.28
C LEU A 46 -8.24 17.27 3.45
N LEU A 47 -8.11 15.95 3.55
CA LEU A 47 -8.56 15.21 4.72
C LEU A 47 -7.42 15.12 5.74
N LEU A 48 -7.64 15.66 6.94
CA LEU A 48 -6.72 15.57 8.07
C LEU A 48 -7.30 14.63 9.14
N GLY A 49 -6.44 13.83 9.76
CA GLY A 49 -6.83 12.86 10.78
C GLY A 49 -5.71 11.87 11.07
N THR A 50 -5.73 11.27 12.26
CA THR A 50 -4.76 10.25 12.72
C THR A 50 -4.66 9.07 11.75
N GLY A 51 -3.56 8.31 11.77
CA GLY A 51 -3.25 7.27 10.77
C GLY A 51 -4.38 6.29 10.44
N GLU A 52 -5.26 6.02 11.41
CA GLU A 52 -6.35 5.02 11.31
C GLU A 52 -7.76 5.63 11.23
N SER A 53 -7.89 6.96 11.13
CA SER A 53 -9.18 7.69 11.12
C SER A 53 -10.10 7.43 9.92
N GLY A 54 -9.74 6.52 9.00
CA GLY A 54 -10.61 6.15 7.88
C GLY A 54 -10.72 7.20 6.75
N LYS A 55 -9.84 8.21 6.69
CA LYS A 55 -9.77 9.22 5.61
C LYS A 55 -9.78 8.58 4.22
N SER A 56 -9.08 7.48 4.16
CA SER A 56 -8.86 6.63 3.02
C SER A 56 -10.12 5.90 2.58
N THR A 57 -10.90 5.42 3.56
CA THR A 57 -12.23 4.84 3.37
C THR A 57 -13.18 5.90 2.83
N PHE A 58 -13.14 7.11 3.36
CA PHE A 58 -13.94 8.22 2.87
C PHE A 58 -13.62 8.56 1.40
N LEU A 59 -12.35 8.62 1.02
CA LEU A 59 -11.94 8.87 -0.37
C LEU A 59 -12.38 7.74 -1.32
N LYS A 60 -12.31 6.48 -0.89
CA LYS A 60 -12.85 5.34 -1.65
C LYS A 60 -14.37 5.46 -1.85
N GLN A 61 -15.11 5.82 -0.81
CA GLN A 61 -16.56 6.07 -0.91
C GLN A 61 -16.87 7.26 -1.84
N MET A 62 -16.09 8.34 -1.80
CA MET A 62 -16.24 9.48 -2.72
C MET A 62 -16.02 9.08 -4.18
N ARG A 63 -15.06 8.20 -4.48
CA ARG A 63 -14.87 7.68 -5.85
C ARG A 63 -16.09 6.89 -6.35
N ILE A 64 -16.66 6.04 -5.49
CA ILE A 64 -17.87 5.27 -5.78
C ILE A 64 -19.05 6.21 -6.07
N ILE A 65 -19.26 7.23 -5.23
CA ILE A 65 -20.36 8.21 -5.40
C ILE A 65 -20.17 9.04 -6.69
N THR A 66 -18.94 9.28 -7.13
CA THR A 66 -18.63 10.02 -8.36
C THR A 66 -18.78 9.17 -9.63
N GLY A 67 -19.17 7.89 -9.52
CA GLY A 67 -19.39 7.00 -10.66
C GLY A 67 -18.13 6.58 -11.41
N LYS A 68 -16.94 6.76 -10.82
CA LYS A 68 -15.67 6.31 -11.41
C LYS A 68 -15.48 4.83 -11.11
N THR A 69 -15.46 4.00 -12.16
CA THR A 69 -15.16 2.57 -12.04
C THR A 69 -13.67 2.35 -11.76
N PHE A 70 -13.36 1.29 -11.00
CA PHE A 70 -11.98 0.85 -10.81
C PHE A 70 -11.47 0.16 -12.06
N THR A 71 -10.23 0.43 -12.43
CA THR A 71 -9.54 -0.29 -13.49
C THR A 71 -9.14 -1.68 -13.01
N GLU A 72 -8.94 -2.63 -13.94
CA GLU A 72 -8.49 -3.98 -13.60
C GLU A 72 -7.17 -3.98 -12.81
N SER A 73 -6.23 -3.10 -13.18
CA SER A 73 -4.97 -2.91 -12.46
C SER A 73 -5.18 -2.43 -11.02
N GLU A 74 -6.14 -1.53 -10.77
CA GLU A 74 -6.49 -1.10 -9.41
C GLU A 74 -7.12 -2.24 -8.60
N ILE A 75 -7.97 -3.05 -9.24
CA ILE A 75 -8.58 -4.22 -8.60
C ILE A 75 -7.51 -5.21 -8.15
N ASP A 76 -6.53 -5.51 -8.99
CA ASP A 76 -5.43 -6.42 -8.64
C ASP A 76 -4.54 -5.88 -7.52
N GLN A 77 -4.29 -4.56 -7.52
CA GLN A 77 -3.62 -3.92 -6.38
C GLN A 77 -4.43 -4.05 -5.10
N PHE A 78 -5.75 -3.86 -5.14
CA PHE A 78 -6.61 -4.04 -3.98
C PHE A 78 -6.64 -5.49 -3.50
N LYS A 79 -6.73 -6.47 -4.40
CA LYS A 79 -6.63 -7.90 -4.05
C LYS A 79 -5.34 -8.19 -3.30
N SER A 80 -4.21 -7.71 -3.83
CA SER A 80 -2.90 -7.91 -3.21
C SER A 80 -2.82 -7.32 -1.79
N VAL A 81 -3.41 -6.14 -1.57
CA VAL A 81 -3.51 -5.53 -0.24
C VAL A 81 -4.42 -6.33 0.69
N ILE A 82 -5.56 -6.82 0.19
CA ILE A 82 -6.49 -7.66 0.97
C ILE A 82 -5.79 -8.95 1.41
N TYR A 83 -5.06 -9.61 0.51
CA TYR A 83 -4.29 -10.81 0.80
C TYR A 83 -3.25 -10.56 1.89
N ASP A 84 -2.50 -9.46 1.77
CA ASP A 84 -1.50 -9.06 2.77
C ASP A 84 -2.12 -8.81 4.14
N ASN A 85 -3.27 -8.14 4.19
CA ASN A 85 -3.98 -7.85 5.43
C ASN A 85 -4.51 -9.10 6.11
N ILE A 86 -5.07 -10.05 5.33
CA ILE A 86 -5.55 -11.33 5.87
C ILE A 86 -4.37 -12.11 6.44
N TYR A 87 -3.28 -12.22 5.68
CA TYR A 87 -2.09 -12.97 6.09
C TYR A 87 -1.48 -12.41 7.38
N LYS A 88 -1.23 -11.10 7.42
CA LYS A 88 -0.69 -10.42 8.61
C LYS A 88 -1.67 -10.46 9.79
N GLY A 89 -2.97 -10.36 9.51
CA GLY A 89 -4.02 -10.47 10.53
C GLY A 89 -4.03 -11.82 11.22
N VAL A 90 -3.87 -12.92 10.47
CA VAL A 90 -3.76 -14.26 11.05
C VAL A 90 -2.48 -14.40 11.88
N LEU A 91 -1.33 -13.97 11.35
CA LEU A 91 -0.07 -13.98 12.12
C LEU A 91 -0.16 -13.18 13.43
N TYR A 92 -0.84 -12.03 13.39
CA TYR A 92 -1.12 -11.24 14.59
C TYR A 92 -1.95 -12.03 15.60
N LEU A 93 -2.97 -12.76 15.16
CA LEU A 93 -3.79 -13.58 16.07
C LEU A 93 -3.00 -14.74 16.69
N LEU A 94 -2.09 -15.36 15.93
CA LEU A 94 -1.18 -16.37 16.45
C LEU A 94 -0.29 -15.80 17.55
N GLN A 95 0.31 -14.64 17.31
CA GLN A 95 1.12 -13.95 18.31
C GLN A 95 0.28 -13.53 19.53
N ALA A 96 -0.90 -12.95 19.29
CA ALA A 96 -1.83 -12.53 20.33
C ALA A 96 -2.24 -13.68 21.25
N ARG A 97 -2.55 -14.85 20.69
CA ARG A 97 -2.85 -16.07 21.43
C ARG A 97 -1.69 -16.44 22.36
N THR A 98 -0.47 -16.46 21.84
CA THR A 98 0.75 -16.76 22.61
C THR A 98 0.98 -15.72 23.71
N THR A 99 0.83 -14.42 23.43
CA THR A 99 0.99 -13.35 24.42
C THR A 99 -0.06 -13.40 25.52
N LEU A 100 -1.31 -13.75 25.19
CA LEU A 100 -2.40 -13.91 26.16
C LEU A 100 -2.35 -15.25 26.91
N GLY A 101 -1.42 -16.15 26.56
CA GLY A 101 -1.32 -17.48 27.16
C GLY A 101 -2.53 -18.37 26.88
N ILE A 102 -3.24 -18.14 25.77
CA ILE A 102 -4.43 -18.93 25.41
C ILE A 102 -3.96 -20.27 24.83
N PRO A 103 -4.35 -21.43 25.40
CA PRO A 103 -4.00 -22.73 24.83
C PRO A 103 -4.77 -23.01 23.53
N TRP A 104 -4.29 -23.97 22.75
CA TRP A 104 -5.03 -24.45 21.57
C TRP A 104 -6.27 -25.22 22.03
N ALA A 105 -7.41 -25.01 21.37
CA ALA A 105 -8.66 -25.65 21.78
C ALA A 105 -8.60 -27.17 21.59
N GLY A 106 -7.92 -27.62 20.54
CA GLY A 106 -7.71 -29.04 20.25
C GLY A 106 -6.57 -29.69 21.04
N GLY A 107 -5.92 -28.97 21.96
CA GLY A 107 -4.72 -29.46 22.65
C GLY A 107 -3.45 -29.41 21.78
N SER A 108 -2.36 -30.00 22.29
CA SER A 108 -1.08 -30.04 21.58
C SER A 108 -1.12 -30.99 20.39
N GLY A 109 -0.52 -30.57 19.28
CA GLY A 109 -0.48 -31.30 18.01
C GLY A 109 -1.78 -31.20 17.21
N CYS A 110 -2.72 -30.32 17.59
CA CYS A 110 -3.97 -30.18 16.86
C CYS A 110 -3.77 -29.60 15.45
N SER A 111 -4.75 -29.78 14.57
CA SER A 111 -4.66 -29.31 13.18
C SER A 111 -4.43 -27.80 13.06
N ALA A 112 -4.96 -27.00 14.00
CA ALA A 112 -4.77 -25.55 14.00
C ALA A 112 -3.33 -25.15 14.38
N GLU A 113 -2.71 -25.88 15.32
CA GLU A 113 -1.30 -25.69 15.69
C GLU A 113 -0.37 -26.01 14.52
N GLN A 114 -0.59 -27.15 13.85
CA GLN A 114 0.19 -27.53 12.67
C GLN A 114 0.02 -26.52 11.51
N ALA A 115 -1.19 -26.00 11.32
CA ALA A 115 -1.45 -24.97 10.31
C ALA A 115 -0.76 -23.64 10.64
N ALA A 116 -0.75 -23.26 11.92
CA ALA A 116 -0.04 -22.08 12.40
C ALA A 116 1.47 -22.17 12.17
N GLU A 117 2.07 -23.31 12.52
CA GLU A 117 3.51 -23.56 12.33
C GLU A 117 3.91 -23.42 10.85
N ARG A 118 3.11 -24.00 9.94
CA ARG A 118 3.33 -23.87 8.49
C ARG A 118 3.20 -22.43 7.99
N LEU A 119 2.26 -21.65 8.54
CA LEU A 119 2.12 -20.23 8.20
C LEU A 119 3.32 -19.41 8.67
N GLU A 120 3.82 -19.67 9.87
CA GLU A 120 5.01 -19.00 10.43
C GLU A 120 6.30 -19.42 9.71
N GLU A 121 6.42 -20.67 9.29
CA GLU A 121 7.50 -21.15 8.42
C GLU A 121 7.47 -20.44 7.07
N HIS A 122 6.33 -20.47 6.37
CA HIS A 122 6.15 -19.76 5.12
C HIS A 122 6.46 -18.26 5.25
N PHE A 123 6.11 -17.63 6.38
CA PHE A 123 6.49 -16.25 6.67
C PHE A 123 8.00 -16.08 6.76
N ARG A 124 8.70 -16.94 7.50
CA ARG A 124 10.16 -16.89 7.67
C ARG A 124 10.91 -17.08 6.34
N GLU A 125 10.41 -17.95 5.48
CA GLU A 125 11.02 -18.23 4.17
C GLU A 125 10.76 -17.10 3.18
N THR A 126 9.50 -16.67 3.04
CA THR A 126 9.12 -15.72 2.00
C THR A 126 9.38 -14.27 2.37
N ARG A 127 9.65 -13.93 3.63
CA ARG A 127 9.80 -12.53 4.09
C ARG A 127 10.79 -11.70 3.27
N ALA A 128 11.94 -12.27 2.91
CA ALA A 128 12.99 -11.55 2.19
C ALA A 128 12.58 -11.27 0.74
N GLU A 129 12.01 -12.28 0.07
CA GLU A 129 11.51 -12.16 -1.28
C GLU A 129 10.32 -11.18 -1.34
N ARG A 130 9.35 -11.31 -0.42
CA ARG A 130 8.21 -10.40 -0.30
C ARG A 130 8.65 -8.95 -0.12
N ARG A 131 9.67 -8.71 0.70
CA ARG A 131 10.27 -7.39 0.90
C ARG A 131 10.86 -6.85 -0.42
N GLN A 132 11.59 -7.68 -1.15
CA GLN A 132 12.16 -7.30 -2.45
C GLN A 132 11.06 -7.00 -3.48
N ARG A 133 10.04 -7.85 -3.59
CA ARG A 133 8.88 -7.64 -4.48
C ARG A 133 8.17 -6.33 -4.14
N ALA A 134 7.90 -6.08 -2.86
CA ALA A 134 7.26 -4.83 -2.44
C ALA A 134 8.13 -3.61 -2.72
N PHE A 135 9.46 -3.70 -2.56
CA PHE A 135 10.38 -2.62 -2.94
C PHE A 135 10.29 -2.29 -4.43
N LEU A 136 10.26 -3.30 -5.30
CA LEU A 136 10.07 -3.12 -6.74
C LEU A 136 8.66 -2.59 -7.08
N GLY A 137 7.66 -2.94 -6.27
CA GLY A 137 6.27 -2.49 -6.38
C GLY A 137 5.98 -1.12 -5.73
N ASN A 138 6.98 -0.26 -5.55
CA ASN A 138 6.83 1.05 -4.89
C ASN A 138 6.22 0.98 -3.48
N GLY A 139 6.55 -0.07 -2.73
CA GLY A 139 6.06 -0.33 -1.38
C GLY A 139 4.70 -1.02 -1.30
N VAL A 140 4.06 -1.32 -2.45
CA VAL A 140 2.81 -2.08 -2.49
C VAL A 140 3.13 -3.57 -2.37
N PRO A 141 2.48 -4.34 -1.46
CA PRO A 141 2.59 -5.79 -1.45
C PRO A 141 2.22 -6.36 -2.82
N LEU A 142 3.00 -7.32 -3.32
CA LEU A 142 2.72 -8.00 -4.59
C LEU A 142 2.53 -9.50 -4.32
N TRP A 143 1.27 -9.89 -4.16
CA TRP A 143 0.84 -11.27 -4.03
C TRP A 143 0.49 -11.87 -5.39
N ARG A 144 0.88 -13.12 -5.61
CA ARG A 144 0.28 -13.94 -6.66
C ARG A 144 -0.95 -14.63 -6.08
N GLU A 145 -2.02 -14.75 -6.87
CA GLU A 145 -3.27 -15.36 -6.41
C GLU A 145 -3.07 -16.83 -6.01
N GLU A 146 -2.34 -17.60 -6.82
CA GLU A 146 -1.99 -19.00 -6.53
C GLU A 146 -1.26 -19.16 -5.18
N GLU A 147 -0.35 -18.25 -4.89
CA GLU A 147 0.43 -18.23 -3.64
C GLU A 147 -0.48 -18.02 -2.43
N PHE A 148 -1.45 -17.09 -2.53
CA PHE A 148 -2.41 -16.85 -1.47
C PHE A 148 -3.39 -18.02 -1.30
N LEU A 149 -3.90 -18.57 -2.41
CA LEU A 149 -4.85 -19.68 -2.37
C LEU A 149 -4.23 -20.96 -1.80
N ALA A 150 -2.93 -21.19 -2.00
CA ALA A 150 -2.21 -22.30 -1.37
C ALA A 150 -2.22 -22.22 0.17
N LEU A 151 -2.30 -21.01 0.74
CA LEU A 151 -2.36 -20.78 2.18
C LEU A 151 -3.79 -20.77 2.73
N ALA A 152 -4.81 -20.64 1.87
CA ALA A 152 -6.20 -20.52 2.28
C ALA A 152 -6.69 -21.65 3.22
N PRO A 153 -6.36 -22.94 2.98
CA PRO A 153 -6.73 -24.02 3.91
C PRO A 153 -6.10 -23.85 5.30
N LEU A 154 -4.89 -23.29 5.38
CA LEU A 154 -4.21 -23.04 6.65
C LEU A 154 -4.91 -21.93 7.43
N PHE A 155 -5.32 -20.84 6.77
CA PHE A 155 -6.12 -19.79 7.41
C PHE A 155 -7.43 -20.33 7.97
N GLN A 156 -8.11 -21.18 7.20
CA GLN A 156 -9.35 -21.82 7.63
C GLN A 156 -9.13 -22.72 8.84
N ALA A 157 -8.07 -23.54 8.85
CA ALA A 157 -7.73 -24.41 9.97
C ALA A 157 -7.40 -23.61 11.25
N VAL A 158 -6.63 -22.51 11.13
CA VAL A 158 -6.33 -21.62 12.26
C VAL A 158 -7.59 -20.91 12.76
N TRP A 159 -8.44 -20.41 11.86
CA TRP A 159 -9.69 -19.73 12.25
C TRP A 159 -10.77 -20.69 12.80
N ALA A 160 -10.65 -21.99 12.51
CA ALA A 160 -11.53 -23.02 13.06
C ALA A 160 -11.34 -23.19 14.58
N ASP A 161 -10.16 -22.87 15.11
CA ASP A 161 -9.83 -22.99 16.54
C ASP A 161 -10.52 -21.92 17.41
N SER A 162 -11.16 -22.35 18.49
CA SER A 162 -11.86 -21.43 19.40
C SER A 162 -10.91 -20.60 20.26
N GLY A 163 -9.69 -21.06 20.53
CA GLY A 163 -8.64 -20.30 21.21
C GLY A 163 -8.17 -19.10 20.38
N ILE A 164 -8.05 -19.27 19.06
CA ILE A 164 -7.76 -18.16 18.14
C ILE A 164 -8.91 -17.14 18.10
N ARG A 165 -10.16 -17.59 18.06
CA ARG A 165 -11.31 -16.66 18.12
C ARG A 165 -11.38 -15.92 19.46
N LEU A 166 -11.06 -16.60 20.55
CA LEU A 166 -10.95 -15.96 21.87
C LEU A 166 -9.85 -14.88 21.88
N ALA A 167 -8.69 -15.14 21.25
CA ALA A 167 -7.65 -14.13 21.08
C ALA A 167 -8.14 -12.92 20.26
N PHE A 168 -8.94 -13.14 19.21
CA PHE A 168 -9.55 -12.08 18.42
C PHE A 168 -10.55 -11.22 19.22
N GLU A 169 -11.37 -11.84 20.07
CA GLU A 169 -12.28 -11.12 20.96
C GLU A 169 -11.53 -10.25 21.96
N GLN A 170 -10.40 -10.74 22.46
CA GLN A 170 -9.56 -10.03 23.42
C GLN A 170 -8.55 -9.07 22.79
N ARG A 171 -8.59 -8.85 21.47
CA ARG A 171 -7.61 -8.02 20.74
C ARG A 171 -7.40 -6.62 21.31
N ASN A 172 -8.44 -6.03 21.91
CA ASN A 172 -8.35 -4.68 22.48
C ASN A 172 -7.44 -4.60 23.71
N ARG A 173 -7.14 -5.73 24.36
CA ARG A 173 -6.19 -5.81 25.50
C ARG A 173 -4.73 -5.69 25.08
N LEU A 174 -4.43 -5.81 23.79
CA LEU A 174 -3.07 -5.91 23.26
C LEU A 174 -2.57 -4.62 22.59
N ILE A 175 -3.36 -3.53 22.65
CA ILE A 175 -3.19 -2.36 21.77
C ILE A 175 -1.91 -1.53 22.05
N THR A 176 -1.24 -1.65 23.20
CA THR A 176 -0.07 -0.80 23.50
C THR A 176 1.28 -1.49 23.33
N GLU A 177 1.49 -2.69 23.86
CA GLU A 177 2.81 -3.35 23.83
C GLU A 177 2.98 -4.23 22.58
N VAL A 178 1.95 -5.02 22.24
CA VAL A 178 2.03 -5.94 21.10
C VAL A 178 2.01 -5.18 19.79
N PHE A 179 1.23 -4.10 19.66
CA PHE A 179 1.23 -3.29 18.44
C PHE A 179 2.63 -2.70 18.14
N VAL A 180 3.38 -2.28 19.16
CA VAL A 180 4.75 -1.77 18.98
C VAL A 180 5.74 -2.89 18.70
N SER A 181 5.69 -4.01 19.41
CA SER A 181 6.53 -5.19 19.11
C SER A 181 6.25 -5.75 17.72
N LEU A 182 5.00 -5.69 17.28
CA LEU A 182 4.52 -6.15 15.97
C LEU A 182 4.86 -5.16 14.87
N LEU A 183 4.77 -3.85 15.10
CA LEU A 183 5.33 -2.84 14.19
C LEU A 183 6.83 -2.97 14.09
N THR A 184 7.52 -3.34 15.17
CA THR A 184 8.96 -3.61 15.14
C THR A 184 9.26 -4.88 14.35
N TYR A 185 8.53 -5.97 14.60
CA TYR A 185 8.62 -7.25 13.90
C TYR A 185 8.27 -7.13 12.40
N PHE A 186 7.22 -6.38 12.05
CA PHE A 186 6.83 -6.12 10.67
C PHE A 186 7.64 -4.99 10.02
N SER A 187 8.19 -4.03 10.77
CA SER A 187 9.17 -3.06 10.21
C SER A 187 10.48 -3.75 9.83
N GLN A 188 10.82 -4.90 10.41
CA GLN A 188 11.93 -5.72 9.89
C GLN A 188 11.65 -6.25 8.46
N LEU A 189 10.39 -6.27 8.01
CA LEU A 189 10.02 -6.59 6.62
C LEU A 189 10.16 -5.42 5.65
N TYR A 190 10.37 -4.18 6.10
CA TYR A 190 10.41 -3.02 5.21
C TYR A 190 11.47 -2.00 5.67
N PRO A 191 12.38 -1.51 4.82
CA PRO A 191 13.48 -0.66 5.27
C PRO A 191 12.98 0.63 5.96
N PRO A 192 13.78 1.21 6.90
CA PRO A 192 13.43 2.44 7.63
C PRO A 192 13.42 3.72 6.77
N ASN A 193 13.54 3.60 5.44
CA ASN A 193 13.51 4.73 4.53
C ASN A 193 12.07 5.07 4.16
N GLN A 194 11.42 5.90 5.00
CA GLN A 194 10.34 6.89 4.79
C GLN A 194 9.30 6.76 3.64
N LEU A 195 9.12 5.60 2.99
CA LEU A 195 8.18 5.41 1.89
C LEU A 195 7.18 4.27 2.12
N VAL A 196 7.37 3.43 3.13
CA VAL A 196 6.46 2.31 3.44
C VAL A 196 5.21 2.80 4.16
N ILE A 197 5.34 3.88 4.93
CA ILE A 197 4.19 4.66 5.39
C ILE A 197 3.48 5.25 4.16
N ASN A 198 4.18 5.73 3.14
CA ASN A 198 3.52 6.33 1.97
C ASN A 198 2.81 5.31 1.07
N ALA A 199 3.25 4.05 0.96
CA ALA A 199 2.59 3.06 0.11
C ALA A 199 1.27 2.54 0.70
N THR A 200 1.22 2.36 2.03
CA THR A 200 -0.06 2.12 2.73
C THR A 200 -0.95 3.37 2.71
N TYR A 201 -0.39 4.57 2.67
CA TYR A 201 -1.16 5.82 2.55
C TYR A 201 -1.65 6.11 1.13
N ASN A 202 -0.95 5.70 0.07
CA ASN A 202 -1.32 5.99 -1.32
C ASN A 202 -2.38 5.04 -1.89
N LEU A 203 -2.58 3.84 -1.31
CA LEU A 203 -3.73 2.95 -1.59
C LEU A 203 -5.00 3.33 -0.80
N TRP A 204 -4.87 4.42 -0.06
CA TRP A 204 -5.77 4.92 0.95
C TRP A 204 -5.69 6.48 0.92
N SER A 205 -5.38 7.07 -0.23
CA SER A 205 -5.49 8.48 -0.58
C SER A 205 -6.02 8.61 -2.01
#